data_AF-A0A5P9HQ54-F1
#
_entry.id   AF-A0A5P9HQ54-F1
#
_cell.length_a   1.000
_cell.length_b   1.000
_cell.length_c   1.000
_cell.angle_alpha   90.00
_cell.angle_beta   90.00
_cell.angle_gamma   90.00
#
_symmetry.space_group_name_H-M   'P 1'
#
loop_
_entity.id
_entity.type
_entity.pdbx_description
1 polymer ?
#
loop_
_entity_poly.entity_id
_entity_poly.type
_entity_poly.pdbx_seq_one_letter_code
_entity_poly.pdbx_strand_id
1 'polypeptide(L)'
;MKKKKQKSTGNAVSHKKEESLTLKDQLEGDVFSKLKSMKSQLVETEQKQKEEAAAKAKEERRLREKNKSFEELFEESNQNWREFK
;
A
#
# COMPACT_ATOMS: atom_id res chain seq x y z
N MET A 1 25.49 66.19 -32.19
CA MET A 1 25.57 65.56 -30.86
C MET A 1 25.11 64.11 -30.96
N LYS A 2 26.00 63.12 -30.76
CA LYS A 2 25.67 61.69 -30.84
C LYS A 2 25.59 61.10 -29.43
N LYS A 3 24.38 60.84 -28.92
CA LYS A 3 24.20 60.01 -27.71
C LYS A 3 23.85 58.58 -28.12
N LYS A 4 24.87 57.73 -28.11
CA LYS A 4 24.77 56.27 -28.17
C LYS A 4 24.26 55.77 -26.82
N LYS A 5 23.08 55.14 -26.78
CA LYS A 5 22.56 54.49 -25.56
C LYS A 5 22.62 52.98 -25.77
N GLN A 6 23.42 52.33 -24.92
CA GLN A 6 23.79 50.92 -24.95
C GLN A 6 22.57 50.02 -24.67
N LYS A 7 22.47 48.92 -25.43
CA LYS A 7 21.53 47.82 -25.21
C LYS A 7 21.96 47.02 -23.98
N SER A 8 21.03 46.82 -23.05
CA SER A 8 21.15 45.90 -21.91
C SER A 8 20.88 44.46 -22.36
N THR A 9 21.94 43.66 -22.48
CA THR A 9 21.86 42.21 -22.72
C THR A 9 22.61 41.50 -21.59
N GLY A 10 21.89 41.13 -20.53
CA GLY A 10 22.50 40.44 -19.37
C GLY A 10 21.60 39.46 -18.61
N ASN A 11 20.27 39.49 -18.78
CA ASN A 11 19.34 38.78 -17.89
C ASN A 11 18.83 37.41 -18.39
N ALA A 12 19.17 36.97 -19.60
CA ALA A 12 18.56 35.76 -20.19
C ALA A 12 19.15 34.43 -19.67
N VAL A 13 20.33 34.46 -19.04
CA VAL A 13 21.05 33.24 -18.63
C VAL A 13 20.64 32.77 -17.22
N SER A 14 20.29 33.69 -16.31
CA SER A 14 19.84 33.34 -14.95
C SER A 14 18.44 32.72 -14.94
N HIS A 15 17.50 33.25 -15.73
CA HIS A 15 16.13 32.74 -15.81
C HIS A 15 16.06 31.28 -16.27
N LYS A 16 16.90 30.87 -17.24
CA LYS A 16 16.95 29.47 -17.68
C LYS A 16 17.46 28.50 -16.61
N LYS A 17 18.35 28.96 -15.72
CA LYS A 17 18.87 28.14 -14.63
C LYS A 17 17.84 27.96 -13.52
N GLU A 18 17.12 29.02 -13.19
CA GLU A 18 16.00 28.99 -12.23
C GLU A 18 14.88 28.08 -12.73
N GLU A 19 14.51 28.20 -14.00
CA GLU A 19 13.48 27.36 -14.64
C GLU A 19 13.87 25.88 -14.67
N SER A 20 15.17 25.58 -14.82
CA SER A 20 15.68 24.20 -14.75
C SER A 20 15.66 23.61 -13.33
N LEU A 21 15.76 24.45 -12.30
CA LEU A 21 15.71 24.02 -10.90
C LEU A 21 14.26 23.73 -10.49
N THR A 22 13.33 24.62 -10.85
CA THR A 22 11.91 24.39 -10.58
C THR A 22 11.35 23.17 -11.31
N LEU A 23 11.79 22.89 -12.54
CA LEU A 23 11.37 21.69 -13.26
C LEU A 23 11.82 20.40 -12.58
N LYS A 24 13.02 20.40 -11.97
CA LYS A 24 13.54 19.25 -11.22
C LYS A 24 12.76 19.04 -9.94
N ASP A 25 12.51 20.08 -9.16
CA ASP A 25 11.73 19.99 -7.91
C ASP A 25 10.29 19.50 -8.20
N GLN A 26 9.70 19.95 -9.31
CA GLN A 26 8.36 19.51 -9.72
C GLN A 26 8.33 18.03 -10.13
N LEU A 27 9.35 17.54 -10.85
CA LEU A 27 9.50 16.13 -11.18
C LEU A 27 9.73 15.27 -9.94
N GLU A 28 10.54 15.74 -8.99
CA GLU A 28 10.81 15.03 -7.75
C GLU A 28 9.55 14.93 -6.88
N GLY A 29 8.73 15.99 -6.83
CA GLY A 29 7.42 15.99 -6.21
C GLY A 29 6.41 15.03 -6.85
N ASP A 30 6.39 14.92 -8.18
CA ASP A 30 5.51 13.97 -8.89
C ASP A 30 5.95 12.52 -8.66
N VAL A 31 7.25 12.24 -8.70
CA VAL A 31 7.81 10.91 -8.41
C VAL A 31 7.49 10.49 -6.98
N PHE A 32 7.65 11.38 -6.01
CA PHE A 32 7.29 11.13 -4.62
C PHE A 32 5.79 10.86 -4.45
N SER A 33 4.95 11.64 -5.13
CA SER A 33 3.49 11.47 -5.11
C SER A 33 3.08 10.11 -5.68
N LYS A 34 3.71 9.68 -6.79
CA LYS A 34 3.47 8.38 -7.40
C LYS A 34 3.89 7.21 -6.51
N LEU A 35 5.05 7.31 -5.86
CA LEU A 35 5.52 6.32 -4.89
C LEU A 35 4.58 6.21 -3.68
N LYS A 36 4.12 7.35 -3.15
CA LYS A 36 3.15 7.37 -2.04
C LYS A 36 1.83 6.75 -2.44
N SER A 37 1.32 7.06 -3.63
CA SER A 37 0.10 6.46 -4.18
C SER A 37 0.22 4.95 -4.32
N MET A 38 1.31 4.46 -4.93
CA MET A 38 1.58 3.02 -5.06
C MET A 38 1.69 2.32 -3.70
N LYS A 39 2.35 2.94 -2.72
CA LYS A 39 2.43 2.40 -1.36
C LYS A 39 1.05 2.25 -0.73
N SER A 40 0.20 3.27 -0.83
CA SER A 40 -1.17 3.21 -0.30
C SER A 40 -1.99 2.11 -0.98
N GLN A 41 -1.89 1.99 -2.30
CA GLN A 41 -2.57 0.93 -3.05
C GLN A 41 -2.11 -0.47 -2.61
N LEU A 42 -0.80 -0.67 -2.44
CA LEU A 42 -0.26 -1.95 -1.98
C LEU A 42 -0.78 -2.32 -0.58
N VAL A 43 -0.76 -1.37 0.36
CA VAL A 43 -1.29 -1.58 1.72
C VAL A 43 -2.77 -1.97 1.69
N GLU A 44 -3.58 -1.27 0.88
CA GLU A 44 -5.00 -1.57 0.74
C GLU A 44 -5.24 -2.97 0.15
N THR A 45 -4.46 -3.35 -0.87
CA THR A 45 -4.56 -4.70 -1.46
C THR A 45 -4.15 -5.81 -0.51
N GLU A 46 -3.08 -5.63 0.28
CA GLU A 46 -2.66 -6.62 1.28
C GLU A 46 -3.70 -6.76 2.39
N GLN A 47 -4.28 -5.66 2.84
CA GLN A 47 -5.27 -5.66 3.89
C GLN A 47 -6.54 -6.39 3.45
N LYS A 48 -7.00 -6.11 2.22
CA LYS A 48 -8.14 -6.82 1.62
C LYS A 48 -7.90 -8.32 1.47
N GLN A 49 -6.70 -8.72 1.05
CA GLN A 49 -6.35 -10.15 0.94
C GLN A 49 -6.32 -10.85 2.31
N LYS A 50 -5.79 -10.19 3.34
CA LYS A 50 -5.77 -10.75 4.71
C LYS A 50 -7.19 -10.91 5.27
N GLU A 51 -8.06 -9.93 5.04
CA GLU A 51 -9.46 -10.00 5.47
C GLU A 51 -10.22 -11.12 4.75
N GLU A 52 -10.01 -11.29 3.44
CA GLU A 52 -10.63 -12.37 2.67
C GLU A 52 -10.13 -13.76 3.10
N ALA A 53 -8.82 -13.92 3.34
CA ALA A 53 -8.26 -15.17 3.84
C ALA A 53 -8.79 -15.50 5.26
N ALA A 54 -8.89 -14.50 6.13
CA ALA A 54 -9.45 -14.69 7.47
C ALA A 54 -10.94 -15.05 7.43
N ALA A 55 -11.71 -14.47 6.52
CA ALA A 55 -13.12 -14.80 6.33
C ALA A 55 -13.29 -16.26 5.84
N LYS A 56 -12.52 -16.66 4.83
CA LYS A 56 -12.52 -18.05 4.30
C LYS A 56 -12.14 -19.06 5.37
N ALA A 57 -11.11 -18.77 6.17
CA ALA A 57 -10.68 -19.66 7.25
C ALA A 57 -11.76 -19.84 8.33
N LYS A 58 -12.51 -18.79 8.67
CA LYS A 58 -13.64 -18.88 9.62
C LYS A 58 -14.79 -19.70 9.06
N GLU A 59 -15.12 -19.52 7.79
CA GLU A 59 -16.19 -20.28 7.13
C GLU A 59 -15.83 -21.76 7.00
N GLU A 60 -14.58 -22.07 6.62
CA GLU A 60 -14.09 -23.45 6.56
C GLU A 60 -14.13 -24.12 7.94
N ARG A 61 -13.70 -23.42 9.00
CA ARG A 61 -13.82 -23.95 10.37
C ARG A 61 -15.27 -24.24 10.74
N ARG A 62 -16.19 -23.32 10.44
CA ARG A 62 -17.63 -23.50 10.71
C ARG A 62 -18.21 -24.69 9.94
N LEU A 63 -17.82 -24.87 8.68
CA LEU A 63 -18.26 -26.00 7.86
C LEU A 63 -17.65 -27.31 8.35
N ARG A 64 -16.37 -27.32 8.71
CA ARG A 64 -15.73 -28.48 9.31
C ARG A 64 -16.44 -28.83 10.60
N GLU A 65 -16.56 -27.94 11.57
CA GLU A 65 -17.26 -28.18 12.84
C GLU A 65 -18.69 -28.73 12.66
N LYS A 66 -19.45 -28.22 11.69
CA LYS A 66 -20.80 -28.74 11.38
C LYS A 66 -20.79 -30.13 10.75
N ASN A 67 -19.76 -30.44 9.98
CA ASN A 67 -19.60 -31.74 9.33
C ASN A 67 -18.63 -32.67 10.07
N LYS A 68 -18.11 -32.27 11.24
CA LYS A 68 -17.27 -33.13 12.07
C LYS A 68 -18.11 -34.30 12.51
N SER A 69 -17.55 -35.49 12.36
CA SER A 69 -18.16 -36.69 12.89
C SER A 69 -18.07 -36.67 14.42
N PHE A 70 -18.98 -37.39 15.08
CA PHE A 70 -19.00 -37.49 16.54
C PHE A 70 -17.68 -37.97 17.13
N GLU A 71 -16.97 -38.87 16.43
CA GLU A 71 -15.66 -39.40 16.82
C GLU A 71 -14.61 -38.27 16.96
N GLU A 72 -14.53 -37.35 16.00
CA GLU A 72 -13.57 -36.24 16.04
C GLU A 72 -13.92 -35.22 17.13
N LEU A 73 -15.21 -34.92 17.31
CA LEU A 73 -15.66 -34.07 18.41
C LEU A 73 -15.38 -34.71 19.77
N PHE A 74 -15.49 -36.03 19.86
CA PHE A 74 -15.25 -36.79 21.08
C PHE A 74 -13.74 -36.83 21.40
N GLU A 75 -12.89 -37.11 20.42
CA GLU A 75 -11.43 -37.02 20.56
C GLU A 75 -10.96 -35.61 20.96
N GLU A 76 -11.53 -34.56 20.38
CA GLU A 76 -11.23 -33.16 20.76
C GLU A 76 -11.70 -32.81 22.17
N SER A 77 -12.79 -33.42 22.66
CA SER A 77 -13.35 -33.12 23.97
C SER A 77 -12.52 -33.65 25.15
N ASN A 78 -11.46 -34.43 24.89
CA ASN A 78 -10.67 -35.16 25.88
C ASN A 78 -11.53 -36.01 26.85
N GLN A 79 -12.78 -36.30 26.49
CA GLN A 79 -13.64 -37.14 27.32
C GLN A 79 -13.24 -38.59 27.11
N ASN A 80 -12.80 -39.23 28.20
CA ASN A 80 -12.46 -40.63 28.17
C ASN A 80 -13.66 -41.43 28.71
N TRP A 81 -14.40 -42.10 27.83
CA TRP A 81 -15.58 -42.89 28.18
C TRP A 81 -15.30 -43.99 29.22
N ARG A 82 -14.04 -44.38 29.37
CA ARG A 82 -13.57 -45.31 30.41
C ARG A 82 -13.66 -44.74 31.83
N GLU A 83 -13.76 -43.42 31.99
CA GLU A 83 -13.92 -42.77 33.29
C GLU A 83 -15.38 -42.78 33.79
N PHE A 84 -16.34 -43.12 32.92
CA PHE A 84 -17.77 -43.14 33.22
C PHE A 84 -18.37 -44.56 33.32
N LYS A 85 -17.52 -45.59 33.26
CA LYS A 85 -17.88 -47.02 33.23
C LYS A 85 -17.52 -47.70 34.55
#